data_AF-A0A950F5L2-F1
#
_entry.id   AF-A0A950F5L2-F1
#
_cell.length_a   1.000
_cell.length_b   1.000
_cell.length_c   1.000
_cell.angle_alpha   90.00
_cell.angle_beta   90.00
_cell.angle_gamma   90.00
#
_symmetry.space_group_name_H-M   'P 1'
#
loop_
_entity.id
_entity.type
_entity.pdbx_description
1 polymer ?
#
loop_
_entity_poly.entity_id
_entity_poly.type
_entity_poly.pdbx_seq_one_letter_code
_entity_poly.pdbx_strand_id
1 'polypeptide(L)'
;MPDDAQARLQNMSPQQHTELADALKQFDLQLTPNQQESIREIDQQISKLSAEDKIHYLAALRRYHNWLDSLPETVRDNLQSKPPGERMAQIKTMISKYPLPRESSPYWMQFADVAGSPPFELAATFKIWQELTPQQRREIESLPAGAQRRSRLFEYGRDLKLLREFRPRDFHVDDWIPKVEAKIADIRAYDPELKSAVAKAEKNAVAKAELAYKRKNEGKEPASRIVSPLMRRLAINLYFLEQPAPRPVDPQRLAQFFAAMPPWVRTSFDSYTADEARRRLTLVYRLLFPKDEFKPARPGTSVATGSAVSKSSPTPSPPVSAAPKKESTAPKAPPAPASPF
;
A
#
# COMPACT_ATOMS: atom_id res chain seq x y z
N MET A 1 -20.65 14.90 -31.01
CA MET A 1 -19.54 14.89 -30.03
C MET A 1 -18.14 15.10 -30.65
N PRO A 2 -17.90 15.86 -31.74
CA PRO A 2 -16.54 16.23 -32.15
C PRO A 2 -15.94 17.38 -31.31
N ASP A 3 -16.78 18.21 -30.66
CA ASP A 3 -16.34 19.44 -29.98
C ASP A 3 -15.46 19.20 -28.75
N ASP A 4 -15.64 18.09 -28.03
CA ASP A 4 -14.93 17.82 -26.78
C ASP A 4 -13.48 17.34 -27.02
N ALA A 5 -13.20 16.70 -28.16
CA ALA A 5 -11.85 16.28 -28.53
C ALA A 5 -11.00 17.48 -29.00
N GLN A 6 -11.59 18.38 -29.78
CA GLN A 6 -10.93 19.62 -30.19
C GLN A 6 -10.69 20.55 -29.00
N ALA A 7 -11.65 20.68 -28.09
CA ALA A 7 -11.47 21.44 -26.86
C ALA A 7 -10.33 20.87 -26.00
N ARG A 8 -10.20 19.54 -25.90
CA ARG A 8 -9.07 18.91 -25.20
C ARG A 8 -7.73 19.18 -25.89
N LEU A 9 -7.66 19.07 -27.21
CA LEU A 9 -6.45 19.38 -27.98
C LEU A 9 -6.02 20.85 -27.83
N GLN A 10 -6.98 21.79 -27.77
CA GLN A 10 -6.68 23.21 -27.57
C GLN A 10 -6.21 23.53 -26.16
N ASN A 11 -6.65 22.76 -25.16
CA ASN A 11 -6.28 22.95 -23.75
C ASN A 11 -5.02 22.15 -23.33
N MET A 12 -4.41 21.38 -24.23
CA MET A 12 -3.17 20.64 -23.94
C MET A 12 -1.95 21.57 -23.93
N SER A 13 -0.99 21.26 -23.05
CA SER A 13 0.30 21.98 -23.07
C SER A 13 1.11 21.62 -24.33
N PRO A 14 2.06 22.47 -24.76
CA PRO A 14 2.91 22.17 -25.91
C PRO A 14 3.67 20.84 -25.77
N GLN A 15 4.08 20.49 -24.55
CA GLN A 15 4.75 19.22 -24.27
C GLN A 15 3.83 18.02 -24.50
N GLN A 16 2.56 18.11 -24.04
CA GLN A 16 1.57 17.06 -24.25
C GLN A 16 1.23 16.88 -25.73
N HIS A 17 1.24 17.98 -26.51
CA HIS A 17 1.07 17.93 -27.96
C HIS A 17 2.19 17.16 -28.64
N THR A 18 3.45 17.42 -28.27
CA THR A 18 4.60 16.68 -28.81
C THR A 18 4.55 15.20 -28.44
N GLU A 19 4.26 14.88 -27.17
CA GLU A 19 4.11 13.49 -26.70
C GLU A 19 2.98 12.76 -27.44
N LEU A 20 1.85 13.44 -27.69
CA LEU A 20 0.75 12.87 -28.47
C LEU A 20 1.13 12.65 -29.93
N ALA A 21 1.81 13.61 -30.56
CA ALA A 21 2.28 13.49 -31.93
C ALA A 21 3.28 12.33 -32.10
N ASP A 22 4.21 12.18 -31.17
CA ASP A 22 5.18 11.08 -31.17
C ASP A 22 4.48 9.73 -30.95
N ALA A 23 3.50 9.66 -30.04
CA ALA A 23 2.71 8.45 -29.81
C ALA A 23 1.89 8.05 -31.05
N LEU A 24 1.27 9.02 -31.74
CA LEU A 24 0.55 8.78 -32.99
C LEU A 24 1.49 8.31 -34.11
N LYS A 25 2.68 8.90 -34.21
CA LYS A 25 3.68 8.47 -35.18
C LYS A 25 4.15 7.04 -34.89
N GLN A 26 4.36 6.69 -33.63
CA GLN A 26 4.70 5.30 -33.25
C GLN A 26 3.56 4.33 -33.57
N PHE A 27 2.32 4.73 -33.31
CA PHE A 27 1.13 3.95 -33.66
C PHE A 27 1.08 3.66 -35.16
N ASP A 28 1.31 4.68 -36.00
CA ASP A 28 1.29 4.54 -37.45
C ASP A 28 2.45 3.66 -37.97
N LEU A 29 3.61 3.67 -37.29
CA LEU A 29 4.78 2.87 -37.66
C LEU A 29 4.68 1.40 -37.22
N GLN A 30 4.03 1.12 -36.09
CA GLN A 30 3.98 -0.23 -35.51
C GLN A 30 2.83 -1.08 -36.03
N LEU A 31 1.79 -0.45 -36.59
CA LEU A 31 0.56 -1.13 -36.99
C LEU A 31 0.35 -1.07 -38.49
N THR A 32 -0.15 -2.16 -39.06
CA THR A 32 -0.55 -2.19 -40.46
C THR A 32 -1.81 -1.34 -40.67
N PRO A 33 -2.07 -0.82 -41.90
CA PRO A 33 -3.25 -0.01 -42.17
C PRO A 33 -4.57 -0.68 -41.74
N ASN A 34 -4.69 -1.99 -41.96
CA ASN A 34 -5.88 -2.76 -41.55
C ASN A 34 -6.04 -2.82 -40.01
N GLN A 35 -4.94 -2.90 -39.27
CA GLN A 35 -4.97 -2.86 -37.80
C GLN A 35 -5.34 -1.48 -37.30
N GLN A 36 -4.82 -0.42 -37.93
CA GLN A 36 -5.17 0.96 -37.60
C GLN A 36 -6.67 1.21 -37.82
N GLU A 37 -7.21 0.78 -38.97
CA GLU A 37 -8.63 0.87 -39.28
C GLU A 37 -9.49 0.12 -38.26
N SER A 38 -9.13 -1.13 -37.94
CA SER A 38 -9.83 -1.92 -36.93
C SER A 38 -9.84 -1.25 -35.56
N ILE A 39 -8.73 -0.63 -35.13
CA ILE A 39 -8.65 0.09 -33.86
C ILE A 39 -9.53 1.36 -33.89
N ARG A 40 -9.55 2.09 -35.00
CA ARG A 40 -10.42 3.26 -35.17
C ARG A 40 -11.89 2.87 -35.14
N GLU A 41 -12.27 1.75 -35.75
CA GLU A 41 -13.63 1.20 -35.67
C GLU A 41 -14.01 0.84 -34.23
N ILE A 42 -13.12 0.18 -33.49
CA ILE A 42 -13.34 -0.15 -32.08
C ILE A 42 -13.51 1.13 -31.25
N ASP A 43 -12.65 2.13 -31.44
CA ASP A 43 -12.77 3.41 -30.72
C ASP A 43 -14.09 4.11 -31.02
N GLN A 44 -14.51 4.13 -32.29
CA GLN A 44 -15.81 4.65 -32.70
C GLN A 44 -16.97 3.88 -32.03
N GLN A 45 -16.91 2.55 -31.98
CA GLN A 45 -17.92 1.73 -31.30
C GLN A 45 -17.97 2.06 -29.80
N ILE A 46 -16.82 2.15 -29.13
CA ILE A 46 -16.72 2.51 -27.71
C ILE A 46 -17.27 3.91 -27.45
N SER A 47 -17.03 4.85 -28.36
CA SER A 47 -17.52 6.24 -28.24
C SER A 47 -19.04 6.35 -28.29
N LYS A 48 -19.71 5.39 -28.94
CA LYS A 48 -21.17 5.31 -29.05
C LYS A 48 -21.84 4.65 -27.84
N LEU A 49 -21.06 3.99 -26.98
CA LEU A 49 -21.58 3.38 -25.75
C LEU A 49 -22.02 4.44 -24.74
N SER A 50 -22.93 4.04 -23.84
CA SER A 50 -23.26 4.85 -22.67
C SER A 50 -22.02 5.04 -21.77
N ALA A 51 -22.03 6.05 -20.90
CA ALA A 51 -20.90 6.28 -19.99
C ALA A 51 -20.63 5.08 -19.07
N GLU A 52 -21.68 4.39 -18.63
CA GLU A 52 -21.59 3.19 -17.80
C GLU A 52 -21.02 2.01 -18.58
N ASP A 53 -21.55 1.71 -19.77
CA ASP A 53 -21.07 0.62 -20.62
C ASP A 53 -19.62 0.84 -21.06
N LYS A 54 -19.25 2.09 -21.33
CA LYS A 54 -17.87 2.46 -21.67
C LYS A 54 -16.90 2.13 -20.52
N ILE A 55 -17.29 2.39 -19.27
CA ILE A 55 -16.49 2.03 -18.09
C ILE A 55 -16.33 0.51 -18.02
N HIS A 56 -17.43 -0.24 -18.16
CA HIS A 56 -17.39 -1.71 -18.11
C HIS A 56 -16.53 -2.31 -19.22
N TYR A 57 -16.65 -1.79 -20.45
CA TYR A 57 -15.88 -2.24 -21.60
C TYR A 57 -14.38 -1.99 -21.42
N LEU A 58 -14.00 -0.76 -21.02
CA LEU A 58 -12.59 -0.41 -20.77
C LEU A 58 -12.00 -1.22 -19.60
N ALA A 59 -12.80 -1.50 -18.57
CA ALA A 59 -12.39 -2.38 -17.48
C ALA A 59 -12.13 -3.82 -17.98
N ALA A 60 -13.00 -4.34 -18.87
CA ALA A 60 -12.81 -5.65 -19.48
C ALA A 60 -11.53 -5.72 -20.33
N LEU A 61 -11.25 -4.71 -21.15
CA LEU A 61 -10.01 -4.62 -21.93
C LEU A 61 -8.76 -4.59 -21.03
N ARG A 62 -8.80 -3.80 -19.95
CA ARG A 62 -7.70 -3.74 -18.99
C ARG A 62 -7.47 -5.09 -18.31
N ARG A 63 -8.54 -5.79 -17.92
CA ARG A 63 -8.43 -7.15 -17.34
C ARG A 63 -7.80 -8.13 -18.31
N TYR A 64 -8.22 -8.09 -19.58
CA TYR A 64 -7.65 -8.92 -20.63
C TYR A 64 -6.16 -8.63 -20.83
N HIS A 65 -5.77 -7.36 -20.91
CA HIS A 65 -4.39 -6.96 -21.07
C HIS A 65 -3.51 -7.42 -19.90
N ASN A 66 -3.95 -7.14 -18.66
CA ASN A 66 -3.24 -7.57 -17.46
C ASN A 66 -3.12 -9.10 -17.37
N TRP A 67 -4.18 -9.83 -17.76
CA TRP A 67 -4.13 -11.29 -17.84
C TRP A 67 -3.12 -11.76 -18.87
N LEU A 68 -3.14 -11.19 -20.09
CA LEU A 68 -2.24 -11.53 -21.18
C LEU A 68 -0.77 -11.32 -20.79
N ASP A 69 -0.47 -10.22 -20.09
CA ASP A 69 0.87 -9.91 -19.59
C ASP A 69 1.32 -10.79 -18.44
N SER A 70 0.39 -11.39 -17.69
CA SER A 70 0.71 -12.33 -16.62
C SER A 70 1.07 -13.73 -17.11
N LEU A 71 0.85 -14.02 -18.39
CA LEU A 71 1.15 -15.33 -18.97
C LEU A 71 2.66 -15.50 -19.20
N PRO A 72 3.20 -16.74 -19.13
CA PRO A 72 4.54 -17.02 -19.60
C PRO A 72 4.72 -16.56 -21.05
N GLU A 73 5.88 -16.00 -21.38
CA GLU A 73 6.15 -15.41 -22.69
C GLU A 73 5.85 -16.36 -23.86
N THR A 74 6.27 -17.63 -23.74
CA THR A 74 6.00 -18.66 -24.74
C THR A 74 4.50 -18.92 -24.96
N VAL A 75 3.70 -18.81 -23.90
CA VAL A 75 2.24 -19.01 -23.94
C VAL A 75 1.55 -17.79 -24.55
N ARG A 76 2.01 -16.58 -24.17
CA ARG A 76 1.52 -15.31 -24.73
C ARG A 76 1.80 -15.22 -26.23
N ASP A 77 3.02 -15.54 -26.66
CA ASP A 77 3.43 -15.47 -28.06
C ASP A 77 2.68 -16.51 -28.92
N ASN A 78 2.45 -17.71 -28.37
CA ASN A 78 1.61 -18.71 -29.02
C ASN A 78 0.17 -18.21 -29.22
N LEU A 79 -0.39 -17.53 -28.22
CA LEU A 79 -1.74 -16.97 -28.33
C LEU A 79 -1.78 -15.81 -29.34
N GLN A 80 -0.78 -14.93 -29.34
CA GLN A 80 -0.71 -13.79 -30.25
C GLN A 80 -0.47 -14.20 -31.71
N SER A 81 0.25 -15.30 -31.96
CA SER A 81 0.48 -15.78 -33.33
C SER A 81 -0.77 -16.37 -34.00
N LYS A 82 -1.83 -16.69 -33.24
CA LYS A 82 -3.09 -17.19 -33.83
C LYS A 82 -3.94 -16.10 -34.48
N PRO A 83 -4.77 -16.44 -35.48
CA PRO A 83 -5.75 -15.52 -36.05
C PRO A 83 -6.78 -15.05 -35.01
N PRO A 84 -7.34 -13.82 -35.13
CA PRO A 84 -8.29 -13.27 -34.17
C PRO A 84 -9.49 -14.19 -33.85
N GLY A 85 -10.05 -14.87 -34.85
CA GLY A 85 -11.18 -15.78 -34.69
C GLY A 85 -10.85 -17.02 -33.84
N GLU A 86 -9.60 -17.46 -33.84
CA GLU A 86 -9.15 -18.63 -33.07
C GLU A 86 -8.65 -18.26 -31.67
N ARG A 87 -8.17 -17.03 -31.48
CA ARG A 87 -7.68 -16.53 -30.18
C ARG A 87 -8.72 -16.69 -29.10
N MET A 88 -9.99 -16.36 -29.37
CA MET A 88 -11.05 -16.48 -28.37
C MET A 88 -11.33 -17.92 -27.94
N ALA A 89 -11.25 -18.88 -28.86
CA ALA A 89 -11.40 -20.30 -28.52
C ALA A 89 -10.22 -20.78 -27.66
N GLN A 90 -9.00 -20.36 -27.99
CA GLN A 90 -7.81 -20.68 -27.19
C GLN A 90 -7.83 -19.98 -25.83
N ILE A 91 -8.29 -18.73 -25.74
CA ILE A 91 -8.48 -18.04 -24.47
C ILE A 91 -9.44 -18.86 -23.59
N LYS A 92 -10.58 -19.33 -24.12
CA LYS A 92 -11.52 -20.16 -23.35
C LYS A 92 -10.88 -21.43 -22.79
N THR A 93 -10.01 -22.10 -23.54
CA THR A 93 -9.30 -23.31 -23.05
C THR A 93 -8.16 -22.96 -22.09
N MET A 94 -7.53 -21.80 -22.26
CA MET A 94 -6.47 -21.32 -21.39
C MET A 94 -7.01 -20.82 -20.05
N ILE A 95 -8.22 -20.27 -20.00
CA ILE A 95 -8.81 -19.75 -18.76
C ILE A 95 -8.94 -20.83 -17.67
N SER A 96 -9.07 -22.11 -18.02
CA SER A 96 -9.06 -23.17 -17.01
C SER A 96 -7.68 -23.38 -16.36
N LYS A 97 -6.60 -23.05 -17.07
CA LYS A 97 -5.20 -23.19 -16.62
C LYS A 97 -4.65 -21.89 -16.05
N TYR A 98 -5.01 -20.76 -16.67
CA TYR A 98 -4.65 -19.40 -16.31
C TYR A 98 -5.95 -18.63 -16.09
N PRO A 99 -6.60 -18.80 -14.91
CA PRO A 99 -7.86 -18.15 -14.64
C PRO A 99 -7.74 -16.64 -14.83
N LEU A 100 -8.70 -16.05 -15.55
CA LEU A 100 -8.81 -14.60 -15.63
C LEU A 100 -8.81 -14.05 -14.20
N PRO A 101 -8.07 -12.96 -13.93
CA PRO A 101 -8.32 -12.16 -12.75
C PRO A 101 -9.82 -11.86 -12.76
N ARG A 102 -10.56 -12.45 -11.82
CA ARG A 102 -11.93 -12.02 -11.57
C ARG A 102 -11.85 -10.55 -11.14
N GLU A 103 -12.98 -9.87 -10.97
CA GLU A 103 -12.99 -8.49 -10.47
C GLU A 103 -12.19 -8.30 -9.16
N SER A 104 -11.95 -9.41 -8.45
CA SER A 104 -10.87 -9.60 -7.50
C SER A 104 -9.65 -10.27 -8.17
N SER A 105 -8.45 -9.68 -8.04
CA SER A 105 -7.17 -10.36 -8.29
C SER A 105 -7.23 -11.84 -7.82
N PRO A 106 -6.63 -12.80 -8.54
CA PRO A 106 -6.68 -14.22 -8.17
C PRO A 106 -6.43 -14.37 -6.67
N TYR A 107 -7.24 -15.18 -5.99
CA TYR A 107 -7.22 -15.29 -4.52
C TYR A 107 -5.80 -15.46 -3.97
N TRP A 108 -4.96 -16.23 -4.67
CA TRP A 108 -3.56 -16.46 -4.31
C TRP A 108 -2.69 -15.21 -4.49
N MET A 109 -2.93 -14.35 -5.49
CA MET A 109 -2.22 -13.08 -5.66
C MET A 109 -2.61 -12.08 -4.57
N GLN A 110 -3.89 -12.02 -4.18
CA GLN A 110 -4.33 -11.16 -3.06
C GLN A 110 -3.75 -11.64 -1.73
N PHE A 111 -3.71 -12.96 -1.54
CA PHE A 111 -3.10 -13.59 -0.38
C PHE A 111 -1.59 -13.30 -0.33
N ALA A 112 -0.90 -13.52 -1.45
CA ALA A 112 0.53 -13.31 -1.62
C ALA A 112 0.92 -11.84 -1.83
N ASP A 113 -0.01 -10.89 -1.73
CA ASP A 113 0.35 -9.48 -1.87
C ASP A 113 1.16 -8.99 -0.66
N VAL A 114 2.48 -9.09 -0.83
CA VAL A 114 3.49 -8.56 0.07
C VAL A 114 3.86 -7.11 -0.28
N ALA A 115 3.32 -6.55 -1.37
CA ALA A 115 3.55 -5.16 -1.75
C ALA A 115 2.67 -4.20 -0.94
N GLY A 116 3.22 -3.05 -0.58
CA GLY A 116 2.52 -2.03 0.22
C GLY A 116 2.47 -2.34 1.73
N SER A 117 1.64 -1.60 2.46
CA SER A 117 1.43 -1.78 3.90
C SER A 117 0.17 -2.61 4.15
N PRO A 118 0.15 -3.53 5.13
CA PRO A 118 -1.04 -4.31 5.45
C PRO A 118 -2.20 -3.41 5.91
N PRO A 119 -3.47 -3.81 5.74
CA PRO A 119 -4.62 -2.96 6.09
C PRO A 119 -4.60 -2.43 7.53
N PHE A 120 -4.13 -3.23 8.50
CA PHE A 120 -4.00 -2.80 9.90
C PHE A 120 -3.00 -1.65 10.09
N GLU A 121 -1.87 -1.70 9.37
CA GLU A 121 -0.83 -0.66 9.40
C GLU A 121 -1.28 0.58 8.61
N LEU A 122 -2.00 0.41 7.49
CA LEU A 122 -2.61 1.52 6.75
C LEU A 122 -3.63 2.28 7.58
N ALA A 123 -4.47 1.58 8.33
CA ALA A 123 -5.41 2.18 9.27
C ALA A 123 -4.68 3.01 10.34
N ALA A 124 -3.62 2.44 10.93
CA ALA A 124 -2.80 3.17 11.90
C ALA A 124 -2.11 4.39 11.30
N THR A 125 -1.56 4.23 10.09
CA THR A 125 -0.91 5.31 9.36
C THR A 125 -1.86 6.47 9.13
N PHE A 126 -3.08 6.18 8.67
CA PHE A 126 -4.12 7.18 8.49
C PHE A 126 -4.47 7.87 9.81
N LYS A 127 -4.73 7.10 10.87
CA LYS A 127 -5.12 7.67 12.17
C LYS A 127 -4.02 8.58 12.73
N ILE A 128 -2.76 8.14 12.71
CA ILE A 128 -1.63 8.97 13.14
C ILE A 128 -1.56 10.24 12.29
N TRP A 129 -1.61 10.11 10.96
CA TRP A 129 -1.54 11.24 10.03
C TRP A 129 -2.58 12.31 10.32
N GLN A 130 -3.82 11.91 10.63
CA GLN A 130 -4.90 12.84 10.98
C GLN A 130 -4.62 13.64 12.26
N GLU A 131 -3.94 13.05 13.25
CA GLU A 131 -3.59 13.72 14.51
C GLU A 131 -2.32 14.58 14.41
N LEU A 132 -1.50 14.42 13.36
CA LEU A 132 -0.29 15.22 13.18
C LEU A 132 -0.60 16.69 12.82
N THR A 133 0.22 17.59 13.35
CA THR A 133 0.20 19.01 12.95
C THR A 133 0.74 19.19 11.52
N PRO A 134 0.41 20.30 10.84
CA PRO A 134 0.96 20.58 9.52
C PRO A 134 2.50 20.62 9.49
N GLN A 135 3.15 21.07 10.57
CA GLN A 135 4.61 21.10 10.68
C GLN A 135 5.19 19.68 10.76
N GLN A 136 4.61 18.80 11.58
CA GLN A 136 5.02 17.40 11.68
C GLN A 136 4.81 16.66 10.35
N ARG A 137 3.71 16.93 9.64
CA ARG A 137 3.47 16.36 8.31
C ARG A 137 4.54 16.79 7.30
N ARG A 138 4.90 18.07 7.27
CA ARG A 138 5.98 18.60 6.42
C ARG A 138 7.33 17.97 6.74
N GLU A 139 7.64 17.77 8.02
CA GLU A 139 8.86 17.08 8.44
C GLU A 139 8.91 15.64 7.93
N ILE A 140 7.81 14.89 8.03
CA ILE A 140 7.76 13.53 7.48
C ILE A 140 7.90 13.56 5.96
N GLU A 141 7.25 14.50 5.28
CA GLU A 141 7.30 14.63 3.82
C GLU A 141 8.69 15.01 3.31
N SER A 142 9.50 15.75 4.08
CA SER A 142 10.87 16.10 3.69
C SER A 142 11.86 14.93 3.78
N LEU A 143 11.54 13.88 4.55
CA LEU A 143 12.37 12.67 4.62
C LEU A 143 12.34 11.87 3.31
N PRO A 144 13.40 11.10 2.99
CA PRO A 144 13.41 10.14 1.88
C PRO A 144 12.23 9.17 1.93
N ALA A 145 11.62 8.90 0.77
CA ALA A 145 10.49 7.98 0.66
C ALA A 145 10.82 6.57 1.18
N GLY A 146 9.82 5.85 1.70
CA GLY A 146 9.96 4.46 2.13
C GLY A 146 10.02 4.28 3.65
N ALA A 147 11.05 3.60 4.15
CA ALA A 147 11.11 3.16 5.55
C ALA A 147 11.29 4.32 6.55
N GLN A 148 12.06 5.35 6.20
CA GLN A 148 12.33 6.48 7.11
C GLN A 148 11.07 7.28 7.43
N ARG A 149 10.27 7.64 6.40
CA ARG A 149 8.96 8.29 6.58
C ARG A 149 8.04 7.49 7.50
N ARG A 150 7.94 6.18 7.26
CA ARG A 150 7.11 5.29 8.08
C ARG A 150 7.58 5.22 9.52
N SER A 151 8.87 5.02 9.76
CA SER A 151 9.44 5.00 11.11
C SER A 151 9.14 6.30 11.85
N ARG A 152 9.39 7.45 11.22
CA ARG A 152 9.14 8.76 11.83
C ARG A 152 7.66 8.99 12.14
N LEU A 153 6.77 8.58 11.24
CA LEU A 153 5.33 8.63 11.48
C LEU A 153 4.93 7.78 12.70
N PHE A 154 5.45 6.56 12.82
CA PHE A 154 5.14 5.70 13.97
C PHE A 154 5.81 6.12 15.28
N GLU A 155 6.92 6.88 15.23
CA GLU A 155 7.46 7.57 16.41
C GLU A 155 6.46 8.60 16.93
N TYR A 156 5.95 9.48 16.07
CA TYR A 156 4.89 10.41 16.47
C TYR A 156 3.63 9.71 16.97
N GLY A 157 3.24 8.60 16.33
CA GLY A 157 2.14 7.78 16.81
C GLY A 157 2.36 7.26 18.24
N ARG A 158 3.59 6.88 18.59
CA ARG A 158 3.95 6.45 19.94
C ARG A 158 3.83 7.59 20.95
N ASP A 159 4.32 8.78 20.61
CA ASP A 159 4.25 9.96 21.47
C ASP A 159 2.80 10.40 21.71
N LEU A 160 1.94 10.24 20.69
CA LEU A 160 0.49 10.46 20.77
C LEU A 160 -0.28 9.30 21.44
N LYS A 161 0.41 8.25 21.90
CA LYS A 161 -0.19 7.03 22.48
C LYS A 161 -1.21 6.35 21.57
N LEU A 162 -1.03 6.47 20.26
CA LEU A 162 -1.86 5.81 19.26
C LEU A 162 -1.38 4.38 19.05
N LEU A 163 -2.33 3.49 18.71
CA LEU A 163 -2.02 2.11 18.38
C LEU A 163 -1.17 2.05 17.11
N ARG A 164 -0.11 1.23 17.14
CA ARG A 164 0.71 0.95 15.96
C ARG A 164 -0.08 0.23 14.86
N GLU A 165 -1.11 -0.51 15.24
CA GLU A 165 -1.95 -1.29 14.32
C GLU A 165 -3.39 -1.38 14.83
N PHE A 166 -4.34 -1.22 13.90
CA PHE A 166 -5.76 -1.40 14.18
C PHE A 166 -6.19 -2.81 13.81
N ARG A 167 -6.35 -3.66 14.82
CA ARG A 167 -6.75 -5.08 14.66
C ARG A 167 -8.22 -5.25 15.00
N PRO A 168 -8.99 -6.01 14.19
CA PRO A 168 -10.29 -6.53 14.59
C PRO A 168 -10.18 -7.33 15.89
N ARG A 169 -11.25 -7.30 16.70
CA ARG A 169 -11.26 -7.97 18.01
C ARG A 169 -11.19 -9.49 17.91
N ASP A 170 -11.68 -10.03 16.80
CA ASP A 170 -11.71 -11.44 16.42
C ASP A 170 -10.46 -11.89 15.66
N PHE A 171 -9.48 -11.00 15.43
CA PHE A 171 -8.23 -11.37 14.77
C PHE A 171 -7.15 -11.74 15.79
N HIS A 172 -6.87 -13.04 15.89
CA HIS A 172 -5.73 -13.58 16.64
C HIS A 172 -4.75 -14.24 15.67
N VAL A 173 -3.51 -13.76 15.62
CA VAL A 173 -2.51 -14.22 14.63
C VAL A 173 -2.36 -15.75 14.69
N ASP A 174 -2.29 -16.31 15.89
CA ASP A 174 -2.04 -17.74 16.12
C ASP A 174 -3.13 -18.65 15.53
N ASP A 175 -4.38 -18.18 15.46
CA ASP A 175 -5.49 -18.93 14.86
C ASP A 175 -5.41 -18.95 13.32
N TRP A 176 -4.76 -17.94 12.74
CA TRP A 176 -4.65 -17.77 11.29
C TRP A 176 -3.37 -18.38 10.70
N ILE A 177 -2.31 -18.55 11.49
CA ILE A 177 -1.07 -19.17 11.00
C ILE A 177 -1.30 -20.58 10.41
N PRO A 178 -1.99 -21.52 11.09
CA PRO A 178 -2.26 -22.84 10.52
C PRO A 178 -3.03 -22.78 9.20
N LYS A 179 -3.98 -21.83 9.08
CA LYS A 179 -4.75 -21.63 7.84
C LYS A 179 -3.87 -21.10 6.70
N VAL A 180 -2.96 -20.17 7.00
CA VAL A 180 -1.97 -19.68 6.04
C VAL A 180 -1.09 -20.82 5.55
N GLU A 181 -0.61 -21.67 6.46
CA GLU A 181 0.23 -22.83 6.12
C GLU A 181 -0.51 -23.81 5.22
N ALA A 182 -1.76 -24.14 5.56
CA ALA A 182 -2.63 -24.96 4.73
C ALA A 182 -2.85 -24.34 3.34
N LYS A 183 -3.14 -23.03 3.27
CA LYS A 183 -3.34 -22.33 2.00
C LYS A 183 -2.08 -22.32 1.14
N ILE A 184 -0.91 -22.12 1.73
CA ILE A 184 0.37 -22.20 1.03
C ILE A 184 0.58 -23.63 0.51
N ALA A 185 0.27 -24.66 1.30
CA ALA A 185 0.36 -26.05 0.88
C ALA A 185 -0.57 -26.35 -0.31
N ASP A 186 -1.81 -25.86 -0.28
CA ASP A 186 -2.75 -25.98 -1.40
C ASP A 186 -2.20 -25.31 -2.66
N ILE A 187 -1.75 -24.05 -2.56
CA ILE A 187 -1.18 -23.30 -3.70
C ILE A 187 0.02 -24.04 -4.29
N ARG A 188 0.89 -24.62 -3.45
CA ARG A 188 2.04 -25.43 -3.88
C ARG A 188 1.65 -26.69 -4.63
N ALA A 189 0.48 -27.26 -4.35
CA ALA A 189 -0.02 -28.44 -5.06
C ALA A 189 -0.49 -28.09 -6.49
N TYR A 190 -0.98 -26.86 -6.71
CA TYR A 190 -1.46 -26.41 -8.02
C TYR A 190 -0.36 -25.83 -8.92
N ASP A 191 0.65 -25.15 -8.36
CA ASP A 191 1.70 -24.47 -9.14
C ASP A 191 3.12 -24.72 -8.58
N PRO A 192 3.90 -25.60 -9.22
CA PRO A 192 5.27 -25.91 -8.82
C PRO A 192 6.29 -24.77 -9.01
N GLU A 193 6.02 -23.77 -9.85
CA GLU A 193 6.95 -22.64 -10.04
C GLU A 193 6.74 -21.60 -8.94
N LEU A 194 5.48 -21.34 -8.58
CA LEU A 194 5.13 -20.50 -7.44
C LEU A 194 5.72 -21.03 -6.12
N LYS A 195 5.85 -22.36 -6.01
CA LYS A 195 6.56 -23.06 -4.93
C LYS A 195 7.97 -22.49 -4.70
N SER A 196 8.73 -22.22 -5.77
CA SER A 196 10.12 -21.75 -5.66
C SER A 196 10.22 -20.33 -5.13
N ALA A 197 9.35 -19.44 -5.60
CA ALA A 197 9.34 -18.03 -5.22
C ALA A 197 8.86 -17.84 -3.77
N VAL A 198 7.75 -18.48 -3.41
CA VAL A 198 7.19 -18.39 -2.05
C VAL A 198 8.12 -19.06 -1.04
N ALA A 199 8.67 -20.25 -1.35
CA ALA A 199 9.60 -20.92 -0.43
C ALA A 199 10.90 -20.13 -0.25
N LYS A 200 11.43 -19.48 -1.29
CA LYS A 200 12.60 -18.60 -1.18
C LYS A 200 12.30 -17.37 -0.33
N ALA A 201 11.16 -16.72 -0.55
CA ALA A 201 10.72 -15.57 0.25
C ALA A 201 10.50 -15.95 1.73
N GLU A 202 9.88 -17.10 1.98
CA GLU A 202 9.63 -17.65 3.31
C GLU A 202 10.95 -17.98 4.03
N LYS A 203 11.85 -18.74 3.39
CA LYS A 203 13.15 -19.09 3.97
C LYS A 203 13.97 -17.85 4.33
N ASN A 204 13.97 -16.84 3.45
CA ASN A 204 14.65 -15.57 3.70
C ASN A 204 14.01 -14.78 4.85
N ALA A 205 12.67 -14.77 4.94
CA ALA A 205 11.94 -14.08 5.99
C ALA A 205 12.14 -14.75 7.37
N VAL A 206 12.11 -16.08 7.42
CA VAL A 206 12.35 -16.87 8.64
C VAL A 206 13.79 -16.70 9.11
N ALA A 207 14.78 -16.89 8.23
CA ALA A 207 16.18 -16.70 8.59
C ALA A 207 16.45 -15.29 9.14
N LYS A 208 15.84 -14.26 8.54
CA LYS A 208 15.95 -12.88 9.03
C LYS A 208 15.26 -12.68 10.40
N ALA A 209 14.10 -13.29 10.60
CA ALA A 209 13.38 -13.23 11.88
C ALA A 209 14.14 -13.94 13.00
N GLU A 210 14.72 -15.11 12.73
CA GLU A 210 15.56 -15.85 13.67
C GLU A 210 16.82 -15.09 14.05
N LEU A 211 17.52 -14.50 13.06
CA LEU A 211 18.70 -13.66 13.34
C LEU A 211 18.34 -12.44 14.20
N ALA A 212 17.19 -11.80 13.94
CA ALA A 212 16.72 -10.68 14.74
C ALA A 212 16.32 -11.10 16.17
N TYR A 213 15.76 -12.30 16.32
CA TYR A 213 15.43 -12.88 17.63
C TYR A 213 16.69 -13.21 18.43
N LYS A 214 17.65 -13.94 17.83
CA LYS A 214 18.92 -14.30 18.48
C LYS A 214 19.63 -13.07 19.02
N ARG A 215 19.73 -11.99 18.24
CA ARG A 215 20.33 -10.72 18.68
C ARG A 215 19.65 -10.05 19.87
N LYS A 216 18.35 -10.28 20.10
CA LYS A 216 17.60 -9.64 21.18
C LYS A 216 17.51 -10.48 22.45
N ASN A 217 17.66 -11.80 22.33
CA ASN A 217 17.30 -12.75 23.38
C ASN A 217 18.41 -13.77 23.69
N GLU A 218 19.69 -13.41 23.53
CA GLU A 218 20.79 -14.23 24.05
C GLU A 218 20.54 -14.53 25.54
N GLY A 219 20.24 -15.79 25.86
CA GLY A 219 20.02 -16.28 27.23
C GLY A 219 18.58 -16.43 27.71
N LYS A 220 17.54 -16.27 26.87
CA LYS A 220 16.14 -16.52 27.25
C LYS A 220 15.49 -17.59 26.39
N GLU A 221 14.92 -18.63 27.02
CA GLU A 221 14.18 -19.67 26.32
C GLU A 221 13.01 -19.09 25.51
N PRO A 222 12.78 -19.56 24.27
CA PRO A 222 11.70 -19.07 23.42
C PRO A 222 10.34 -19.59 23.91
N ALA A 223 9.68 -18.82 24.76
CA ALA A 223 8.35 -19.16 25.29
C ALA A 223 7.19 -19.09 24.26
N SER A 224 7.45 -18.69 23.01
CA SER A 224 6.42 -18.60 21.97
C SER A 224 6.99 -18.83 20.57
N ARG A 225 6.24 -19.52 19.71
CA ARG A 225 6.53 -19.69 18.28
C ARG A 225 6.81 -18.31 17.66
N ILE A 226 8.02 -18.11 17.14
CA ILE A 226 8.40 -16.85 16.48
C ILE A 226 7.64 -16.79 15.16
N VAL A 227 6.57 -16.01 15.10
CA VAL A 227 5.83 -15.78 13.85
C VAL A 227 6.63 -14.82 12.99
N SER A 228 7.07 -15.27 11.82
CA SER A 228 7.80 -14.42 10.89
C SER A 228 6.92 -13.24 10.42
N PRO A 229 7.51 -12.04 10.15
CA PRO A 229 6.73 -10.90 9.66
C PRO A 229 5.95 -11.19 8.37
N LEU A 230 6.49 -12.08 7.53
CA LEU A 230 5.81 -12.55 6.32
C LEU A 230 4.57 -13.37 6.67
N MET A 231 4.69 -14.38 7.53
CA MET A 231 3.55 -15.23 7.93
C MET A 231 2.46 -14.44 8.61
N ARG A 232 2.86 -13.48 9.46
CA ARG A 232 1.94 -12.52 10.06
C ARG A 232 1.18 -11.73 9.00
N ARG A 233 1.87 -11.25 7.98
CA ARG A 233 1.25 -10.49 6.88
C ARG A 233 0.29 -11.35 6.05
N LEU A 234 0.69 -12.57 5.72
CA LEU A 234 -0.17 -13.52 5.02
C LEU A 234 -1.41 -13.86 5.85
N ALA A 235 -1.28 -13.97 7.17
CA ALA A 235 -2.43 -14.16 8.08
C ALA A 235 -3.40 -12.98 8.03
N ILE A 236 -2.90 -11.74 8.00
CA ILE A 236 -3.74 -10.54 7.85
C ILE A 236 -4.46 -10.55 6.50
N ASN A 237 -3.75 -10.84 5.41
CA ASN A 237 -4.34 -10.90 4.07
C ASN A 237 -5.41 -12.00 4.01
N LEU A 238 -5.11 -13.19 4.54
CA LEU A 238 -6.04 -14.32 4.57
C LEU A 238 -7.29 -14.02 5.37
N TYR A 239 -7.15 -13.36 6.53
CA TYR A 239 -8.29 -12.91 7.33
C TYR A 239 -9.25 -12.08 6.48
N PHE A 240 -8.78 -11.06 5.76
CA PHE A 240 -9.66 -10.22 4.93
C PHE A 240 -10.17 -10.89 3.65
N LEU A 241 -9.60 -12.03 3.26
CA LEU A 241 -10.08 -12.82 2.14
C LEU A 241 -11.19 -13.79 2.56
N GLU A 242 -11.13 -14.32 3.78
CA GLU A 242 -12.12 -15.26 4.31
C GLU A 242 -13.30 -14.56 5.00
N GLN A 243 -13.09 -13.35 5.53
CA GLN A 243 -14.17 -12.58 6.15
C GLN A 243 -15.20 -12.13 5.10
N PRO A 244 -16.50 -12.06 5.46
CA PRO A 244 -17.52 -11.55 4.57
C PRO A 244 -17.16 -10.13 4.11
N ALA A 245 -17.55 -9.80 2.88
CA ALA A 245 -17.27 -8.49 2.32
C ALA A 245 -17.74 -7.39 3.29
N PRO A 246 -16.89 -6.39 3.59
CA PRO A 246 -17.25 -5.33 4.51
C PRO A 246 -18.46 -4.55 3.97
N ARG A 247 -19.22 -3.91 4.87
CA ARG A 247 -20.32 -3.01 4.47
C ARG A 247 -19.82 -2.00 3.43
N PRO A 248 -20.49 -1.87 2.27
CA PRO A 248 -20.07 -0.94 1.24
C PRO A 248 -19.97 0.49 1.78
N VAL A 249 -19.06 1.27 1.21
CA VAL A 249 -18.85 2.69 1.53
C VAL A 249 -19.22 3.50 0.29
N ASP A 250 -19.91 4.61 0.50
CA ASP A 250 -20.24 5.56 -0.57
C ASP A 250 -18.95 5.99 -1.31
N PRO A 251 -18.91 5.91 -2.66
CA PRO A 251 -17.71 6.26 -3.43
C PRO A 251 -17.18 7.67 -3.15
N GLN A 252 -18.06 8.64 -2.92
CA GLN A 252 -17.64 10.02 -2.64
C GLN A 252 -16.95 10.12 -1.28
N ARG A 253 -17.47 9.45 -0.24
CA ARG A 253 -16.79 9.35 1.07
C ARG A 253 -15.46 8.62 0.98
N LEU A 254 -15.38 7.57 0.17
CA LEU A 254 -14.14 6.84 -0.01
C LEU A 254 -13.08 7.72 -0.71
N ALA A 255 -13.48 8.53 -1.68
CA ALA A 255 -12.60 9.51 -2.33
C ALA A 255 -12.11 10.58 -1.34
N GLN A 256 -12.98 11.09 -0.46
CA GLN A 256 -12.59 12.02 0.60
C GLN A 256 -11.62 11.38 1.60
N PHE A 257 -11.88 10.14 2.01
CA PHE A 257 -11.00 9.37 2.88
C PHE A 257 -9.62 9.15 2.24
N PHE A 258 -9.59 8.76 0.96
CA PHE A 258 -8.37 8.60 0.19
C PHE A 258 -7.60 9.92 0.06
N ALA A 259 -8.29 11.03 -0.23
CA ALA A 259 -7.67 12.35 -0.32
C ALA A 259 -7.04 12.83 1.00
N ALA A 260 -7.56 12.35 2.13
CA ALA A 260 -7.05 12.67 3.46
C ALA A 260 -5.86 11.78 3.91
N MET A 261 -5.49 10.75 3.14
CA MET A 261 -4.29 9.94 3.39
C MET A 261 -2.99 10.71 3.07
N PRO A 262 -1.84 10.31 3.66
CA PRO A 262 -0.55 10.88 3.27
C PRO A 262 -0.31 10.71 1.76
N PRO A 263 0.28 11.71 1.06
CA PRO A 263 0.49 11.63 -0.39
C PRO A 263 1.23 10.36 -0.84
N TRP A 264 2.27 9.97 -0.11
CA TRP A 264 3.07 8.77 -0.41
C TRP A 264 2.35 7.45 -0.11
N VAL A 265 1.28 7.47 0.69
CA VAL A 265 0.40 6.31 0.86
C VAL A 265 -0.54 6.22 -0.34
N ARG A 266 -1.07 7.34 -0.83
CA ARG A 266 -1.94 7.36 -2.01
C ARG A 266 -1.26 6.76 -3.22
N THR A 267 0.01 7.10 -3.46
CA THR A 267 0.79 6.54 -4.58
C THR A 267 1.01 5.02 -4.48
N SER A 268 0.90 4.42 -3.28
CA SER A 268 0.98 2.97 -3.15
C SER A 268 -0.22 2.26 -3.79
N PHE A 269 -1.34 2.98 -3.97
CA PHE A 269 -2.53 2.44 -4.63
C PHE A 269 -2.46 2.44 -6.15
N ASP A 270 -1.51 3.15 -6.75
CA ASP A 270 -1.35 3.22 -8.20
C ASP A 270 -0.94 1.87 -8.81
N SER A 271 -0.41 0.97 -7.99
CA SER A 271 -0.07 -0.41 -8.38
C SER A 271 -1.27 -1.37 -8.44
N TYR A 272 -2.43 -0.96 -7.90
CA TYR A 272 -3.64 -1.79 -7.89
C TYR A 272 -4.59 -1.40 -9.01
N THR A 273 -5.44 -2.35 -9.40
CA THR A 273 -6.64 -2.03 -10.19
C THR A 273 -7.59 -1.16 -9.36
N ALA A 274 -8.44 -0.39 -10.03
CA ALA A 274 -9.40 0.50 -9.35
C ALA A 274 -10.29 -0.26 -8.33
N ASP A 275 -10.70 -1.49 -8.65
CA ASP A 275 -11.54 -2.30 -7.78
C ASP A 275 -10.79 -2.86 -6.57
N GLU A 276 -9.55 -3.33 -6.74
CA GLU A 276 -8.72 -3.79 -5.62
C GLU A 276 -8.33 -2.61 -4.71
N ALA A 277 -7.99 -1.46 -5.29
CA ALA A 277 -7.77 -0.23 -4.54
C ALA A 277 -9.01 0.16 -3.73
N ARG A 278 -10.20 0.15 -4.34
CA ARG A 278 -11.48 0.44 -3.68
C ARG A 278 -11.78 -0.55 -2.55
N ARG A 279 -11.59 -1.85 -2.79
CA ARG A 279 -11.77 -2.90 -1.78
C ARG A 279 -10.85 -2.66 -0.59
N ARG A 280 -9.55 -2.47 -0.83
CA ARG A 280 -8.55 -2.21 0.23
C ARG A 280 -8.86 -0.96 1.01
N LEU A 281 -9.22 0.14 0.33
CA LEU A 281 -9.65 1.36 0.99
C LEU A 281 -10.90 1.13 1.83
N THR A 282 -11.87 0.35 1.34
CA THR A 282 -13.08 -0.01 2.08
C THR A 282 -12.75 -0.81 3.35
N LEU A 283 -11.82 -1.76 3.26
CA LEU A 283 -11.34 -2.52 4.43
C LEU A 283 -10.71 -1.60 5.47
N VAL A 284 -9.77 -0.74 5.05
CA VAL A 284 -9.10 0.23 5.94
C VAL A 284 -10.10 1.20 6.55
N TYR A 285 -11.07 1.68 5.75
CA TYR A 285 -12.14 2.55 6.19
C TYR A 285 -12.98 1.89 7.29
N ARG A 286 -13.43 0.65 7.07
CA ARG A 286 -14.30 -0.07 8.01
C ARG A 286 -13.58 -0.55 9.26
N LEU A 287 -12.25 -0.73 9.22
CA LEU A 287 -11.44 -0.91 10.42
C LEU A 287 -11.47 0.31 11.33
N LEU A 288 -11.40 1.51 10.76
CA LEU A 288 -11.39 2.77 11.50
C LEU A 288 -12.78 3.24 11.90
N PHE A 289 -13.78 2.97 11.05
CA PHE A 289 -15.16 3.37 11.22
C PHE A 289 -16.11 2.16 11.05
N PRO A 290 -16.15 1.24 12.03
CA PRO A 290 -16.97 0.02 11.92
C PRO A 290 -18.47 0.32 11.83
N LYS A 291 -18.92 1.35 12.57
CA LYS A 291 -20.33 1.78 12.62
C LYS A 291 -20.51 3.19 12.09
N ASP A 292 -19.56 4.07 12.41
CA ASP A 292 -19.55 5.47 12.03
C ASP A 292 -19.08 5.68 10.58
N GLU A 293 -19.02 6.96 10.20
CA GLU A 293 -18.66 7.39 8.86
C GLU A 293 -17.63 8.51 8.96
N PHE A 294 -16.62 8.46 8.09
CA PHE A 294 -15.55 9.45 8.01
C PHE A 294 -16.12 10.84 7.76
N LYS A 295 -15.72 11.78 8.64
CA LYS A 295 -16.01 13.20 8.51
C LYS A 295 -14.68 13.91 8.29
N PRO A 296 -14.41 14.46 7.10
CA PRO A 296 -13.15 15.17 6.87
C PRO A 296 -13.04 16.33 7.87
N ALA A 297 -11.87 16.48 8.49
CA ALA A 297 -11.60 17.61 9.36
C ALA A 297 -11.79 18.90 8.55
N ARG A 298 -12.65 19.80 9.04
CA ARG A 298 -12.88 21.09 8.39
C ARG A 298 -11.55 21.86 8.42
N PRO A 299 -10.98 22.26 7.27
CA PRO A 299 -9.76 23.04 7.25
C PRO A 299 -10.01 24.36 8.00
N GLY A 300 -9.43 24.50 9.19
CA GLY A 300 -9.58 25.68 10.05
C GLY A 300 -9.85 25.39 11.53
N THR A 301 -10.33 24.19 11.89
CA THR A 301 -10.54 23.83 13.30
C THR A 301 -9.31 23.12 13.84
N SER A 302 -8.22 23.87 14.04
CA SER A 302 -7.09 23.40 14.85
C SER A 302 -7.62 23.13 16.25
N VAL A 303 -7.77 21.86 16.62
CA VAL A 303 -8.16 21.46 17.98
C VAL A 303 -6.94 21.72 18.86
N ALA A 304 -6.81 22.97 19.30
CA ALA A 304 -6.02 23.31 20.47
C ALA A 304 -6.74 22.72 21.69
N THR A 305 -6.56 21.42 21.93
CA THR A 305 -6.88 20.84 23.23
C THR A 305 -5.81 21.29 24.22
N GLY A 306 -5.91 22.54 24.63
CA GLY A 306 -5.30 23.03 25.85
C GLY A 306 -6.05 22.44 27.03
N SER A 307 -5.45 21.45 27.68
CA SER A 307 -5.57 21.32 29.14
C SER A 307 -4.32 21.91 29.76
N ALA A 308 -4.22 23.24 29.68
CA ALA A 308 -3.38 24.00 30.59
C ALA A 308 -4.12 24.03 31.93
N VAL A 309 -3.69 23.20 32.87
CA VAL A 309 -4.06 23.34 34.28
C VAL A 309 -3.63 24.74 34.72
N SER A 310 -4.61 25.60 34.94
CA SER A 310 -4.43 26.89 35.61
C SER A 310 -3.96 26.64 37.05
N LYS A 311 -2.64 26.60 37.25
CA LYS A 311 -2.05 26.88 38.57
C LYS A 311 -1.74 28.37 38.60
N SER A 312 -2.56 29.06 39.37
CA SER A 312 -2.37 30.43 39.85
C SER A 312 -0.94 30.67 40.33
N SER A 313 -0.29 31.67 39.74
CA SER A 313 0.91 32.31 40.29
C SER A 313 0.57 33.09 41.58
N PRO A 314 1.53 33.24 42.49
CA PRO A 314 1.72 34.50 43.18
C PRO A 314 3.05 35.17 42.79
N THR A 315 2.92 36.48 42.64
CA THR A 315 3.87 37.57 42.30
C THR A 315 5.07 37.65 43.27
N PRO A 316 6.20 38.32 42.90
CA PRO A 316 7.54 38.02 43.38
C PRO A 316 8.01 38.93 44.54
N SER A 317 9.13 38.57 45.15
CA SER A 317 9.92 39.43 46.06
C SER A 317 11.40 39.47 45.62
N PRO A 318 12.13 40.57 45.95
CA PRO A 318 13.30 41.05 45.22
C PRO A 318 14.65 40.52 45.78
N PRO A 319 15.81 40.89 45.19
CA PRO A 319 17.05 40.11 45.27
C PRO A 319 17.92 40.52 46.47
N VAL A 320 18.62 39.54 47.05
CA VAL A 320 19.74 39.78 47.98
C VAL A 320 21.01 39.22 47.38
N SER A 321 22.02 40.08 47.31
CA SER A 321 23.33 39.89 46.72
C SER A 321 24.36 39.53 47.79
N ALA A 322 25.37 38.72 47.39
CA ALA A 322 26.74 38.59 47.94
C ALA A 322 26.89 38.00 49.38
N ALA A 323 27.86 37.14 49.76
CA ALA A 323 29.09 36.55 49.20
C ALA A 323 29.58 35.43 50.19
N PRO A 324 30.86 34.97 50.26
CA PRO A 324 31.55 34.06 49.34
C PRO A 324 32.28 32.86 50.03
N LYS A 325 32.97 32.05 49.19
CA LYS A 325 34.11 31.13 49.44
C LYS A 325 33.85 29.77 50.12
N LYS A 326 34.16 28.69 49.39
CA LYS A 326 35.42 27.97 49.61
C LYS A 326 35.85 27.12 48.40
N GLU A 327 37.05 27.47 47.99
CA GLU A 327 38.03 26.83 47.14
C GLU A 327 38.40 25.44 47.69
N SER A 328 38.42 24.41 46.84
CA SER A 328 39.22 23.21 47.09
C SER A 328 39.65 22.60 45.76
N THR A 329 40.90 22.88 45.43
CA THR A 329 41.73 22.27 44.41
C THR A 329 42.13 20.85 44.81
N ALA A 330 42.02 19.89 43.90
CA ALA A 330 42.76 18.63 43.96
C ALA A 330 43.04 18.14 42.52
N PRO A 331 44.31 17.97 42.13
CA PRO A 331 44.68 17.54 40.78
C PRO A 331 45.16 16.07 40.71
N LYS A 332 44.97 15.50 39.51
CA LYS A 332 45.89 14.60 38.76
C LYS A 332 45.90 13.09 39.07
N ALA A 333 45.58 12.28 38.04
CA ALA A 333 46.44 11.19 37.57
C ALA A 333 46.12 10.78 36.10
N PRO A 334 47.14 10.45 35.27
CA PRO A 334 47.05 10.19 33.82
C PRO A 334 46.84 8.71 33.44
N PRO A 335 46.58 8.39 32.15
CA PRO A 335 46.21 7.04 31.69
C PRO A 335 47.40 6.09 31.52
N ALA A 336 47.14 4.79 31.74
CA ALA A 336 48.09 3.69 31.55
C ALA A 336 48.22 3.29 30.06
N PRO A 337 49.42 2.83 29.62
CA PRO A 337 49.69 2.45 28.23
C PRO A 337 49.33 1.00 27.89
N ALA A 338 49.16 0.78 26.59
CA ALA A 338 48.90 -0.49 25.93
C ALA A 338 50.01 -1.54 26.13
N SER A 339 49.61 -2.82 26.17
CA SER A 339 50.50 -3.96 26.02
C SER A 339 50.39 -4.55 24.61
N PRO A 340 51.50 -4.96 23.99
CA PRO A 340 51.50 -5.77 22.78
C PRO A 340 51.55 -7.26 23.14
N PHE A 341 50.80 -8.10 22.42
CA PHE A 341 51.19 -9.45 22.00
C PHE A 341 50.28 -9.92 20.86
#